data_AF-A0A960NSM8-F1
#
_entry.id   AF-A0A960NSM8-F1
#
_cell.length_a   1.000
_cell.length_b   1.000
_cell.length_c   1.000
_cell.angle_alpha   90.00
_cell.angle_beta   90.00
_cell.angle_gamma   90.00
#
_symmetry.space_group_name_H-M   'P 1'
#
loop_
_entity.id
_entity.type
_entity.pdbx_description
1 polymer ?
#
loop_
_entity_poly.entity_id
_entity_poly.type
_entity_poly.pdbx_seq_one_letter_code
_entity_poly.pdbx_strand_id
1 'polypeptide(L)'
;MPAVLAILAEGFEEIEAITPIDLLRRAGLPVTVAALGESIHVTGRNGITLHADITLAQLPSAPADCLFLPGGPGVKHLRASPQVLDLVRDYHRQHRIV
;
A
#
# COMPACT_ATOMS: atom_id res chain seq x y z
N MET A 1 6.49 -3.59 17.75
CA MET A 1 5.20 -2.99 17.35
C MET A 1 4.89 -3.48 15.95
N PRO A 2 3.65 -3.91 15.68
CA PRO A 2 3.28 -4.40 14.35
C PRO A 2 3.40 -3.26 13.32
N ALA A 3 3.92 -3.59 12.14
CA ALA A 3 4.08 -2.65 11.02
C ALA A 3 3.02 -2.86 9.95
N VAL A 4 2.72 -1.80 9.20
CA VAL A 4 1.76 -1.82 8.09
C VAL A 4 2.45 -1.36 6.81
N LEU A 5 2.23 -2.11 5.73
CA LEU A 5 2.62 -1.75 4.36
C LEU A 5 1.37 -1.37 3.58
N ALA A 6 1.21 -0.10 3.23
CA ALA A 6 0.15 0.38 2.35
C ALA A 6 0.67 0.45 0.90
N ILE A 7 0.00 -0.18 -0.07
CA ILE A 7 0.41 -0.09 -1.49
C ILE A 7 -0.57 0.79 -2.25
N LEU A 8 -0.08 1.90 -2.80
CA LEU A 8 -0.85 2.81 -3.64
C LEU A 8 -0.60 2.52 -5.11
N ALA A 9 -1.68 2.48 -5.89
CA ALA A 9 -1.64 2.44 -7.34
C ALA A 9 -2.38 3.64 -7.92
N GLU A 10 -1.99 4.08 -9.12
CA GLU A 10 -2.68 5.16 -9.83
C GLU A 10 -4.20 4.90 -9.89
N GLY A 11 -4.98 5.90 -9.48
CA GLY A 11 -6.43 5.80 -9.32
C GLY A 11 -6.91 5.15 -8.03
N PHE A 12 -6.11 5.14 -6.95
CA PHE A 12 -6.59 4.72 -5.62
C PHE A 12 -7.73 5.63 -5.11
N GLU A 13 -8.55 5.12 -4.20
CA GLU A 13 -9.59 5.89 -3.49
C GLU A 13 -8.96 6.68 -2.33
N GLU A 14 -9.08 8.00 -2.34
CA GLU A 14 -8.33 8.87 -1.43
C GLU A 14 -8.73 8.75 0.03
N ILE A 15 -10.01 8.60 0.33
CA ILE A 15 -10.52 8.47 1.70
C ILE A 15 -10.08 7.11 2.24
N GLU A 16 -10.24 6.06 1.45
CA GLU A 16 -9.80 4.71 1.83
C GLU A 16 -8.28 4.65 2.02
N ALA A 17 -7.47 5.43 1.30
CA ALA A 17 -6.03 5.46 1.53
C ALA A 17 -5.65 6.33 2.74
N ILE A 18 -6.01 7.61 2.72
CA ILE A 18 -5.51 8.62 3.65
C ILE A 18 -6.04 8.36 5.06
N THR A 19 -7.33 8.04 5.21
CA THR A 19 -7.94 7.92 6.54
C THR A 19 -7.34 6.76 7.36
N PRO A 20 -7.22 5.53 6.83
CA PRO A 20 -6.58 4.44 7.58
C PRO A 20 -5.08 4.70 7.82
N ILE A 21 -4.35 5.25 6.84
CA ILE A 21 -2.93 5.58 7.01
C ILE A 21 -2.73 6.58 8.16
N ASP A 22 -3.52 7.66 8.19
CA ASP A 22 -3.45 8.68 9.25
C ASP A 22 -3.82 8.08 10.62
N LEU A 23 -4.91 7.30 10.70
CA LEU A 23 -5.34 6.66 11.95
C LEU A 23 -4.30 5.69 12.50
N LEU A 24 -3.70 4.84 11.66
CA LEU A 24 -2.67 3.88 12.06
C LEU A 24 -1.40 4.60 12.55
N ARG A 25 -0.99 5.68 11.88
CA ARG A 25 0.13 6.52 12.32
C ARG A 25 -0.17 7.21 13.66
N ARG A 26 -1.38 7.73 13.87
CA ARG A 26 -1.83 8.31 15.16
C ARG A 26 -1.85 7.29 16.29
N ALA A 27 -2.17 6.04 15.98
CA ALA A 27 -2.09 4.92 16.92
C ALA A 27 -0.64 4.49 17.23
N GLY A 28 0.37 5.13 16.63
CA GLY A 28 1.78 4.85 16.86
C GLY A 28 2.32 3.66 16.07
N LEU A 29 1.58 3.12 15.11
CA LEU A 29 2.07 2.04 14.26
C LEU A 29 3.00 2.61 13.17
N PRO A 30 4.12 1.94 12.86
CA PRO A 30 4.92 2.25 11.69
C PRO A 30 4.14 1.87 10.42
N VAL A 31 3.86 2.86 9.58
CA VAL A 31 3.16 2.69 8.30
C VAL A 31 4.07 3.14 7.15
N THR A 32 4.48 2.19 6.32
CA THR A 32 5.19 2.44 5.07
C THR A 32 4.19 2.51 3.93
N VAL A 33 4.17 3.63 3.21
CA VAL A 33 3.38 3.81 1.99
C VAL A 33 4.29 3.55 0.79
N ALA A 34 3.99 2.51 0.01
CA ALA A 34 4.71 2.13 -1.19
C ALA A 34 3.91 2.46 -2.44
N ALA A 35 4.52 3.13 -3.41
CA ALA A 35 3.95 3.34 -4.73
C ALA A 35 4.17 2.10 -5.62
N LEU A 36 3.12 1.62 -6.30
CA LEU A 36 3.23 0.51 -7.24
C LEU A 36 4.08 0.87 -8.48
N GLY A 37 4.05 2.13 -8.92
CA GLY A 37 4.78 2.62 -10.08
C GLY A 37 6.25 2.96 -9.80
N GLU A 38 6.91 3.55 -10.79
CA GLU A 38 8.31 3.97 -10.70
C GLU A 38 8.51 5.31 -9.96
N SER A 39 7.44 6.10 -9.82
CA SER A 39 7.43 7.35 -9.08
C SER A 39 6.83 7.15 -7.70
N ILE A 40 7.36 7.84 -6.70
CA ILE A 40 6.77 7.93 -5.35
C ILE A 40 5.54 8.85 -5.32
N HIS A 41 5.28 9.64 -6.37
CA HIS A 41 4.05 10.40 -6.50
C HIS A 41 2.98 9.52 -7.17
N VAL A 42 1.87 9.30 -6.47
CA VAL A 42 0.74 8.50 -6.96
C VAL A 42 -0.52 9.35 -6.94
N THR A 43 -1.24 9.41 -8.05
CA THR A 43 -2.47 10.22 -8.14
C THR A 43 -3.72 9.39 -7.91
N GLY A 44 -4.57 9.85 -6.99
CA GLY A 44 -5.85 9.24 -6.66
C GLY A 44 -6.91 9.49 -7.73
N ARG A 45 -8.02 8.76 -7.65
CA ARG A 45 -9.11 8.79 -8.65
C ARG A 45 -9.74 10.18 -8.86
N ASN A 46 -9.66 11.07 -7.86
CA ASN A 46 -10.22 12.41 -7.87
C ASN A 46 -9.13 13.50 -7.98
N GLY A 47 -7.90 13.12 -8.37
CA GLY A 47 -6.84 14.06 -8.72
C GLY A 47 -5.96 14.52 -7.56
N ILE A 48 -6.07 13.93 -6.37
CA ILE A 48 -5.14 14.20 -5.27
C ILE A 48 -3.90 13.33 -5.42
N THR A 49 -2.74 13.96 -5.54
CA THR A 49 -1.45 13.24 -5.59
C THR A 49 -0.88 13.08 -4.18
N LEU A 50 -0.62 11.83 -3.79
CA LEU A 50 0.12 11.51 -2.57
C LEU A 50 1.59 11.25 -2.88
N HIS A 51 2.45 11.66 -1.96
CA HIS A 51 3.86 11.33 -1.93
C HIS A 51 4.07 10.10 -1.03
N ALA A 52 4.25 8.94 -1.65
CA ALA A 52 4.60 7.70 -0.98
C ALA A 52 6.01 7.77 -0.37
N ASP A 53 6.28 6.92 0.61
CA ASP A 53 7.58 6.87 1.28
C ASP A 53 8.64 6.20 0.37
N ILE A 54 8.23 5.25 -0.46
CA ILE A 54 9.10 4.44 -1.32
C ILE A 54 8.35 3.91 -2.55
N THR A 55 9.07 3.44 -3.56
CA THR A 55 8.48 2.59 -4.61
C THR A 55 8.44 1.13 -4.15
N LEU A 56 7.46 0.36 -4.63
CA LEU A 56 7.34 -1.06 -4.30
C LEU A 56 8.56 -1.87 -4.78
N ALA A 57 9.20 -1.42 -5.85
CA ALA A 57 10.43 -2.02 -6.38
C ALA A 57 11.63 -1.89 -5.42
N GLN A 58 11.63 -0.89 -4.53
CA GLN A 58 12.69 -0.62 -3.57
C GLN A 58 12.37 -1.17 -2.16
N LEU A 59 11.26 -1.90 -2.00
CA LEU A 59 10.84 -2.43 -0.71
C LEU A 59 11.91 -3.40 -0.14
N PRO A 60 12.33 -3.26 1.12
CA PRO A 60 13.32 -4.16 1.73
C PRO A 60 12.76 -5.58 1.92
N SER A 61 13.67 -6.54 2.09
CA SER A 61 13.40 -7.99 2.13
C SER A 61 12.62 -8.51 3.35
N ALA A 62 12.09 -7.63 4.21
CA ALA A 62 11.27 -7.99 5.35
C ALA A 62 9.93 -7.23 5.28
N PRO A 63 8.87 -7.87 4.77
CA PRO A 63 7.59 -7.21 4.60
C PRO A 63 6.86 -7.07 5.95
N ALA A 64 6.00 -6.06 6.08
CA ALA A 64 5.28 -5.69 7.30
C ALA A 64 4.33 -6.79 7.85
N ASP A 65 3.76 -6.60 9.03
CA ASP A 65 2.81 -7.55 9.65
C ASP A 65 1.40 -7.47 9.05
N CYS A 66 1.08 -6.33 8.42
CA CYS A 66 -0.17 -6.07 7.74
C CYS A 66 0.10 -5.51 6.34
N LEU A 67 -0.59 -6.05 5.33
CA LEU A 67 -0.64 -5.50 3.98
C LEU A 67 -1.97 -4.75 3.84
N PHE A 68 -1.93 -3.47 3.51
CA PHE A 68 -3.10 -2.63 3.34
C PHE A 68 -3.23 -2.19 1.88
N LEU A 69 -4.37 -2.49 1.27
CA LEU A 69 -4.63 -2.22 -0.15
C LEU A 69 -5.88 -1.34 -0.29
N PRO A 70 -5.73 -0.01 -0.44
CA PRO A 70 -6.86 0.87 -0.71
C PRO A 70 -7.59 0.49 -2.00
N GLY A 71 -8.90 0.72 -2.04
CA GLY A 71 -9.73 0.45 -3.20
C GLY A 71 -9.63 1.51 -4.29
N GLY A 72 -10.70 1.63 -5.07
CA GLY A 72 -10.80 2.52 -6.22
C GLY A 72 -10.37 1.89 -7.56
N PRO A 73 -10.42 2.67 -8.66
CA PRO A 73 -10.02 2.22 -10.00
C PRO A 73 -8.62 1.60 -10.10
N GLY A 74 -7.69 2.01 -9.21
CA GLY A 74 -6.31 1.51 -9.16
C GLY A 74 -6.17 0.03 -8.79
N VAL A 75 -7.21 -0.60 -8.24
CA VAL A 75 -7.23 -2.05 -7.93
C VAL A 75 -6.90 -2.90 -9.16
N LYS A 76 -7.24 -2.44 -10.37
CA LYS A 76 -6.87 -3.15 -11.62
C LYS A 76 -5.35 -3.25 -11.80
N HIS A 77 -4.60 -2.23 -11.39
CA HIS A 77 -3.14 -2.23 -11.45
C HIS A 77 -2.53 -3.14 -10.37
N LEU A 78 -3.10 -3.12 -9.15
CA LEU A 78 -2.71 -4.04 -8.08
C LEU A 78 -2.89 -5.51 -8.51
N ARG A 79 -4.04 -5.84 -9.11
CA ARG A 79 -4.32 -7.21 -9.62
C ARG A 79 -3.43 -7.62 -10.79
N ALA A 80 -2.95 -6.66 -11.58
CA ALA A 80 -2.08 -6.92 -12.71
C ALA A 80 -0.59 -7.06 -12.30
N SER A 81 -0.23 -6.72 -11.06
CA SER A 81 1.15 -6.79 -10.57
C SER A 81 1.46 -8.17 -9.99
N PRO A 82 2.37 -8.97 -10.59
CA PRO A 82 2.80 -10.23 -10.02
C PRO A 82 3.40 -10.06 -8.63
N GLN A 83 4.17 -8.99 -8.41
CA GLN A 83 4.77 -8.67 -7.12
C GLN A 83 3.71 -8.47 -6.02
N VAL A 84 2.60 -7.77 -6.32
CA VAL A 84 1.51 -7.59 -5.35
C VAL A 84 0.77 -8.90 -5.10
N LEU A 85 0.51 -9.70 -6.14
CA LEU A 85 -0.14 -11.00 -5.99
C LEU A 85 0.69 -11.95 -5.12
N ASP A 86 2.00 -11.96 -5.30
CA ASP A 86 2.91 -12.79 -4.50
C ASP A 86 2.97 -12.31 -3.06
N LEU A 87 3.02 -11.00 -2.81
CA LEU A 87 2.90 -10.44 -1.46
C LEU A 87 1.61 -10.85 -0.77
N VAL A 88 0.45 -10.72 -1.44
CA VAL A 88 -0.85 -11.12 -0.86
C VAL A 88 -0.86 -12.60 -0.48
N ARG A 89 -0.36 -13.47 -1.37
CA ARG A 89 -0.27 -14.92 -1.11
C ARG A 89 0.70 -15.23 0.03
N ASP A 90 1.83 -14.55 0.08
CA ASP A 90 2.86 -14.74 1.11
C ASP A 90 2.33 -14.35 2.50
N TYR A 91 1.68 -13.20 2.60
CA TYR A 91 1.07 -12.75 3.85
C TYR A 91 -0.03 -13.71 4.29
N HIS A 92 -0.91 -14.12 3.37
CA HIS A 92 -1.97 -15.07 3.68
C HIS A 92 -1.41 -16.41 4.18
N ARG A 93 -0.37 -16.97 3.52
CA ARG A 93 0.30 -18.21 3.94
C ARG A 93 0.97 -18.09 5.31
N GLN A 94 1.44 -16.90 5.66
CA GLN A 94 2.07 -16.62 6.95
C GLN A 94 1.06 -16.23 8.04
N HIS A 95 -0.25 -16.30 7.76
CA HIS A 95 -1.32 -15.86 8.66
C HIS A 95 -1.20 -14.40 9.11
N ARG A 96 -0.64 -13.55 8.22
CA ARG A 96 -0.59 -12.10 8.40
C ARG A 96 -1.89 -11.46 7.91
N ILE A 97 -2.11 -10.21 8.33
CA ILE A 97 -3.29 -9.44 7.92
C ILE A 97 -3.09 -8.93 6.49
N VAL A 98 -4.12 -9.07 5.66
CA VAL A 98 -4.24 -8.49 4.30
C VAL A 98 -5.62 -7.89 4.16
#